data_AF-A0A1C6J8H0-F1
#
_entry.id   AF-A0A1C6J8H0-F1
#
_cell.length_a   1.000
_cell.length_b   1.000
_cell.length_c   1.000
_cell.angle_alpha   90.00
_cell.angle_beta   90.00
_cell.angle_gamma   90.00
#
_symmetry.space_group_name_H-M   'P 1'
#
loop_
_entity.id
_entity.type
_entity.pdbx_description
1 polymer ?
#
loop_
_entity_poly.entity_id
_entity_poly.type
_entity_poly.pdbx_seq_one_letter_code
_entity_poly.pdbx_strand_id
1 'polypeptide(L)'
;MRRVVVTGMGAVTPIGIGVENFWNSVKEKRTGFDKITKFDTTGFKASLAAEIKDFDPKEFMDFKAARRMELFCQYAVAAAAEAMKNAGIDMEKEDPYRVGCYVGSGIGSLQAMEREHKRLLERGASRINPLLVPLMISNMACGNVSIQLGLKGKSLNVVTACATGTHSIGEAFRSIQIGDADVIVAGGTEAAICPMGVGGFSALTALSSATDPKRCSIPFDKNRSGFVMGEGAGVVILEELSHAQARNANILAEVVGYGCTSDAYHITSPAEDGEGAARAMSDAVAEANIDKTELTYINAHGTSTHHNDLFETRAIKKAFGEHAYNIRINSTKSMVGHMLGAAGAVEFITCVKELEEGYIHPTVGFLEAEEEMDLNYVPDTEIRESFDYALSNSFGFGGHNASILIKKYR
;
A
#
# COMPACT_ATOMS: atom_id res chain seq x y z
N MET A 1 -21.61 3.26 15.70
CA MET A 1 -20.74 2.25 15.07
C MET A 1 -19.64 1.89 16.04
N ARG A 2 -19.07 0.68 15.96
CA ARG A 2 -17.94 0.28 16.80
C ARG A 2 -16.69 1.11 16.42
N ARG A 3 -15.86 1.46 17.41
CA ARG A 3 -14.56 2.11 17.18
C ARG A 3 -13.54 1.05 16.76
N VAL A 4 -12.68 1.38 15.80
CA VAL A 4 -11.73 0.44 15.20
C VAL A 4 -10.32 0.97 15.36
N VAL A 5 -9.50 0.21 16.06
CA VAL A 5 -8.12 0.57 16.40
C VAL A 5 -7.12 -0.28 15.63
N VAL A 6 -5.91 0.24 15.48
CA VAL A 6 -4.76 -0.48 14.95
C VAL A 6 -3.96 -0.99 16.13
N THR A 7 -3.84 -2.31 16.27
CA THR A 7 -3.11 -2.95 17.38
C THR A 7 -1.80 -3.58 16.94
N GLY A 8 -1.62 -3.84 15.64
CA GLY A 8 -0.36 -4.36 15.12
C GLY A 8 -0.10 -3.99 13.68
N MET A 9 1.18 -3.98 13.29
CA MET A 9 1.64 -3.68 11.94
C MET A 9 2.77 -4.62 11.53
N GLY A 10 2.86 -4.90 10.23
CA GLY A 10 3.93 -5.69 9.62
C GLY A 10 4.25 -5.23 8.22
N ALA A 11 5.52 -5.25 7.84
CA ALA A 11 5.99 -4.67 6.58
C ALA A 11 7.12 -5.48 5.94
N VAL A 12 7.03 -5.72 4.64
CA VAL A 12 8.12 -6.22 3.80
C VAL A 12 8.26 -5.22 2.65
N THR A 13 9.34 -4.44 2.65
CA THR A 13 9.53 -3.33 1.70
C THR A 13 10.91 -3.34 1.07
N PRO A 14 11.12 -2.63 -0.06
CA PRO A 14 12.44 -2.52 -0.69
C PRO A 14 13.52 -1.84 0.16
N ILE A 15 13.11 -1.11 1.21
CA ILE A 15 14.04 -0.41 2.10
C ILE A 15 14.13 -1.06 3.49
N GLY A 16 13.36 -2.11 3.78
CA GLY A 16 13.40 -2.78 5.07
C GLY A 16 12.36 -3.90 5.19
N ILE A 17 12.80 -5.04 5.71
CA ILE A 17 11.94 -6.13 6.16
C ILE A 17 11.74 -5.96 7.66
N GLY A 18 10.48 -5.87 8.08
CA GLY A 18 10.08 -5.48 9.43
C GLY A 18 9.73 -3.99 9.53
N VAL A 19 8.71 -3.65 10.32
CA VAL A 19 8.23 -2.27 10.53
C VAL A 19 9.33 -1.38 11.10
N GLU A 20 10.11 -1.88 12.05
CA GLU A 20 11.19 -1.12 12.66
C GLU A 20 12.29 -0.79 11.65
N ASN A 21 12.73 -1.77 10.87
CA ASN A 21 13.75 -1.57 9.85
C ASN A 21 13.25 -0.63 8.75
N PHE A 22 12.03 -0.86 8.25
CA PHE A 22 11.38 0.02 7.27
C PHE A 22 11.32 1.46 7.78
N TRP A 23 10.84 1.66 9.01
CA TRP A 23 10.68 2.99 9.57
C TRP A 23 12.02 3.71 9.82
N ASN A 24 13.04 2.99 10.27
CA ASN A 24 14.38 3.55 10.40
C ASN A 24 14.94 3.98 9.03
N SER A 25 14.69 3.20 7.98
CA SER A 25 15.05 3.58 6.60
C SER A 25 14.35 4.84 6.12
N VAL A 26 13.06 5.00 6.45
CA VAL A 26 12.31 6.22 6.14
C VAL A 26 12.95 7.43 6.80
N LYS A 27 13.29 7.33 8.10
CA LYS A 27 13.99 8.42 8.83
C LYS A 27 15.37 8.74 8.25
N GLU A 28 16.07 7.73 7.74
CA GLU A 28 17.37 7.86 7.06
C GLU A 28 17.25 8.32 5.60
N LYS A 29 16.03 8.51 5.09
CA LYS A 29 15.75 8.89 3.69
C LYS A 29 16.34 7.89 2.68
N ARG A 30 16.43 6.61 3.05
CA ARG A 30 16.94 5.55 2.17
C ARG A 30 15.94 5.26 1.05
N THR A 31 16.46 5.11 -0.17
CA THR A 31 15.66 4.69 -1.33
C THR A 31 15.97 3.25 -1.71
N GLY A 32 14.97 2.53 -2.23
CA GLY A 32 15.05 1.12 -2.59
C GLY A 32 15.42 0.85 -4.05
N PHE A 33 15.72 1.90 -4.82
CA PHE A 33 15.88 1.79 -6.28
C PHE A 33 17.23 1.26 -6.68
N ASP A 34 17.22 0.30 -7.62
CA ASP A 34 18.42 -0.20 -8.27
C ASP A 34 18.06 -0.76 -9.66
N LYS A 35 19.06 -1.21 -10.41
CA LYS A 35 18.83 -1.98 -11.63
C LYS A 35 18.06 -3.26 -11.30
N ILE A 36 17.08 -3.58 -12.13
CA ILE A 36 16.34 -4.85 -12.04
C ILE A 36 17.34 -6.02 -12.15
N THR A 37 17.31 -6.92 -11.17
CA THR A 37 18.18 -8.11 -11.14
C THR A 37 17.44 -9.41 -11.45
N LYS A 38 16.10 -9.38 -11.38
CA LYS A 38 15.24 -10.57 -11.55
C LYS A 38 15.21 -11.14 -12.97
N PHE A 39 15.51 -10.33 -13.99
CA PHE A 39 15.54 -10.72 -15.39
C PHE A 39 16.38 -9.75 -16.23
N ASP A 40 16.72 -10.14 -17.46
CA ASP A 40 17.44 -9.28 -18.41
C ASP A 40 16.52 -8.18 -18.96
N THR A 41 16.88 -6.92 -18.71
CA THR A 41 16.13 -5.74 -19.15
C THR A 41 16.56 -5.21 -20.51
N THR A 42 17.39 -5.94 -21.26
CA THR A 42 17.75 -5.58 -22.64
C THR A 42 16.49 -5.40 -23.50
N GLY A 43 16.30 -4.18 -24.04
CA GLY A 43 15.14 -3.82 -24.85
C GLY A 43 13.93 -3.27 -24.08
N PHE A 44 13.98 -3.24 -22.75
CA PHE A 44 12.96 -2.57 -21.93
C PHE A 44 13.25 -1.08 -21.79
N LYS A 45 12.20 -0.25 -21.79
CA LYS A 45 12.31 1.20 -21.55
C LYS A 45 12.64 1.52 -20.09
N ALA A 46 12.08 0.75 -19.16
CA ALA A 46 12.35 0.86 -17.74
C ALA A 46 13.35 -0.23 -17.32
N SER A 47 14.42 0.17 -16.64
CA SER A 47 15.48 -0.73 -16.17
C SER A 47 15.71 -0.67 -14.65
N LEU A 48 15.04 0.25 -13.96
CA LEU A 48 15.12 0.43 -12.51
C LEU A 48 13.83 -0.05 -11.84
N ALA A 49 13.96 -0.64 -10.66
CA ALA A 49 12.85 -1.01 -9.81
C ALA A 49 13.27 -0.95 -8.33
N ALA A 50 12.30 -0.97 -7.43
CA ALA A 50 12.51 -1.16 -6.01
C ALA A 50 12.24 -2.63 -5.65
N GLU A 51 13.27 -3.48 -5.83
CA GLU A 51 13.23 -4.90 -5.48
C GLU A 51 13.45 -5.09 -3.97
N ILE A 52 12.78 -6.08 -3.37
CA ILE A 52 13.11 -6.49 -2.00
C ILE A 52 14.45 -7.22 -2.01
N LYS A 53 15.35 -6.78 -1.14
CA LYS A 53 16.68 -7.38 -0.93
C LYS A 53 16.63 -8.34 0.26
N ASP A 54 17.38 -9.43 0.16
CA ASP A 54 17.65 -10.37 1.27
C ASP A 54 16.43 -11.03 1.93
N PHE A 55 15.34 -11.25 1.18
CA PHE A 55 14.18 -12.00 1.68
C PHE A 55 14.42 -13.52 1.61
N ASP A 56 14.53 -14.19 2.76
CA ASP A 56 14.47 -15.67 2.85
C ASP A 56 13.13 -16.13 3.43
N PRO A 57 12.27 -16.81 2.65
CA PRO A 57 10.98 -17.31 3.12
C PRO A 57 11.09 -18.21 4.37
N LYS A 58 12.22 -18.90 4.56
CA LYS A 58 12.43 -19.83 5.68
C LYS A 58 12.40 -19.14 7.05
N GLU A 59 12.64 -17.83 7.10
CA GLU A 59 12.59 -17.05 8.33
C GLU A 59 11.14 -16.79 8.80
N PHE A 60 10.17 -16.92 7.88
CA PHE A 60 8.78 -16.52 8.12
C PHE A 60 7.77 -17.65 8.01
N MET A 61 8.12 -18.74 7.30
CA MET A 61 7.21 -19.86 7.08
C MET A 61 7.97 -21.17 6.85
N ASP A 62 7.27 -22.29 7.01
CA ASP A 62 7.87 -23.59 6.75
C ASP A 62 8.18 -23.79 5.25
N PHE A 63 9.16 -24.66 4.97
CA PHE A 63 9.65 -24.91 3.62
C PHE A 63 8.57 -25.41 2.65
N LYS A 64 7.61 -26.22 3.11
CA LYS A 64 6.55 -26.76 2.24
C LYS A 64 5.54 -25.66 1.89
N ALA A 65 5.21 -24.81 2.86
CA ALA A 65 4.39 -23.63 2.65
C ALA A 65 5.04 -22.67 1.64
N ALA A 66 6.30 -22.28 1.85
CA ALA A 66 7.03 -21.37 0.95
C ALA A 66 7.01 -21.86 -0.51
N ARG A 67 7.24 -23.15 -0.74
CA ARG A 67 7.24 -23.73 -2.10
C ARG A 67 5.88 -23.79 -2.79
N ARG A 68 4.79 -23.58 -2.05
CA ARG A 68 3.41 -23.57 -2.56
C ARG A 68 2.82 -22.16 -2.63
N MET A 69 3.67 -21.14 -2.53
CA MET A 69 3.32 -19.74 -2.61
C MET A 69 4.22 -19.03 -3.61
N GLU A 70 3.65 -18.13 -4.40
CA GLU A 70 4.44 -17.13 -5.14
C GLU A 70 4.86 -15.98 -4.20
N LEU A 71 5.83 -15.18 -4.64
CA LEU A 71 6.45 -14.13 -3.82
C LEU A 71 5.43 -13.18 -3.16
N PHE A 72 4.38 -12.75 -3.88
CA PHE A 72 3.36 -11.87 -3.28
C PHE A 72 2.67 -12.53 -2.07
N CYS A 73 2.36 -13.82 -2.14
CA CYS A 73 1.81 -14.55 -0.99
C CYS A 73 2.84 -14.69 0.14
N GLN A 74 4.11 -14.94 -0.20
CA GLN A 74 5.16 -15.05 0.81
C GLN A 74 5.38 -13.74 1.56
N TYR A 75 5.40 -12.60 0.85
CA TYR A 75 5.48 -11.27 1.45
C TYR A 75 4.27 -11.00 2.35
N ALA A 76 3.06 -11.31 1.90
CA ALA A 76 1.84 -11.16 2.71
C ALA A 76 1.89 -11.99 4.00
N VAL A 77 2.29 -13.26 3.94
CA VAL A 77 2.40 -14.12 5.12
C VAL A 77 3.46 -13.60 6.10
N ALA A 78 4.62 -13.17 5.60
CA ALA A 78 5.67 -12.59 6.43
C ALA A 78 5.20 -11.32 7.16
N ALA A 79 4.61 -10.37 6.42
CA ALA A 79 4.05 -9.15 7.00
C ALA A 79 2.90 -9.43 7.98
N ALA A 80 1.99 -10.36 7.65
CA ALA A 80 0.88 -10.71 8.53
C ALA A 80 1.34 -11.39 9.83
N ALA A 81 2.35 -12.26 9.76
CA ALA A 81 2.94 -12.89 10.94
C ALA A 81 3.60 -11.85 11.86
N GLU A 82 4.33 -10.88 11.29
CA GLU A 82 4.87 -9.75 12.04
C GLU A 82 3.74 -8.92 12.70
N ALA A 83 2.69 -8.59 11.94
CA ALA A 83 1.56 -7.80 12.42
C ALA A 83 0.81 -8.48 13.58
N MET A 84 0.52 -9.78 13.46
CA MET A 84 -0.12 -10.57 14.53
C MET A 84 0.75 -10.62 15.79
N LYS A 85 2.06 -10.82 15.62
CA LYS A 85 3.02 -10.81 16.73
C LYS A 85 3.08 -9.44 17.40
N ASN A 86 3.12 -8.37 16.62
CA ASN A 86 3.13 -6.99 17.11
C ASN A 86 1.83 -6.65 17.85
N ALA A 87 0.68 -7.15 17.39
CA ALA A 87 -0.59 -7.00 18.08
C ALA A 87 -0.72 -7.83 19.36
N GLY A 88 0.12 -8.85 19.55
CA GLY A 88 0.02 -9.78 20.68
C GLY A 88 -1.28 -10.59 20.67
N ILE A 89 -1.82 -10.90 19.48
CA ILE A 89 -3.01 -11.74 19.35
C ILE A 89 -2.62 -13.21 19.55
N ASP A 90 -3.33 -13.87 20.45
CA ASP A 90 -3.18 -15.28 20.75
C ASP A 90 -4.43 -16.03 20.25
N MET A 91 -4.33 -16.63 19.07
CA MET A 91 -5.45 -17.30 18.40
C MET A 91 -6.08 -18.43 19.21
N GLU A 92 -5.40 -18.97 20.24
CA GLU A 92 -6.00 -19.97 21.14
C GLU A 92 -7.04 -19.36 22.10
N LYS A 93 -6.98 -18.03 22.32
CA LYS A 93 -7.91 -17.28 23.17
C LYS A 93 -9.00 -16.55 22.38
N GLU A 94 -8.89 -16.55 21.06
CA GLU A 94 -9.82 -15.89 20.15
C GLU A 94 -10.93 -16.84 19.69
N ASP A 95 -12.10 -16.29 19.32
CA ASP A 95 -13.02 -17.01 18.44
C ASP A 95 -12.47 -16.88 17.00
N PRO A 96 -11.97 -17.96 16.37
CA PRO A 96 -11.37 -17.87 15.05
C PRO A 96 -12.36 -17.42 13.96
N TYR A 97 -13.67 -17.52 14.19
CA TYR A 97 -14.70 -17.01 13.27
C TYR A 97 -14.95 -15.51 13.40
N ARG A 98 -14.44 -14.88 14.45
CA ARG A 98 -14.44 -13.43 14.66
C ARG A 98 -13.14 -12.76 14.22
N VAL A 99 -12.15 -13.56 13.79
CA VAL A 99 -10.87 -13.11 13.23
C VAL A 99 -10.85 -13.32 11.72
N GLY A 100 -10.88 -12.24 10.95
CA GLY A 100 -10.92 -12.24 9.48
C GLY A 100 -9.58 -11.88 8.81
N CYS A 101 -9.57 -11.95 7.47
CA CYS A 101 -8.43 -11.58 6.63
C CYS A 101 -8.86 -10.86 5.35
N TYR A 102 -8.33 -9.66 5.13
CA TYR A 102 -8.59 -8.76 4.01
C TYR A 102 -7.23 -8.33 3.45
N VAL A 103 -6.46 -9.26 2.88
CA VAL A 103 -5.15 -8.95 2.27
C VAL A 103 -5.26 -9.14 0.76
N GLY A 104 -5.27 -8.02 0.04
CA GLY A 104 -5.43 -7.99 -1.41
C GLY A 104 -4.11 -7.99 -2.17
N SER A 105 -4.17 -8.34 -3.46
CA SER A 105 -3.09 -8.13 -4.43
C SER A 105 -3.68 -7.58 -5.72
N GLY A 106 -3.04 -6.56 -6.29
CA GLY A 106 -3.55 -5.89 -7.49
C GLY A 106 -3.51 -6.79 -8.71
N ILE A 107 -2.46 -7.61 -8.85
CA ILE A 107 -2.20 -8.38 -10.06
C ILE A 107 -2.19 -9.90 -9.79
N GLY A 108 -1.74 -10.34 -8.62
CA GLY A 108 -1.39 -11.74 -8.36
C GLY A 108 -0.02 -12.08 -8.98
N SER A 109 0.17 -13.33 -9.43
CA SER A 109 1.46 -13.76 -10.01
C SER A 109 1.45 -13.82 -11.53
N LEU A 110 2.03 -12.79 -12.15
CA LEU A 110 2.39 -12.82 -13.57
C LEU A 110 3.50 -13.83 -13.86
N GLN A 111 4.42 -14.06 -12.93
CA GLN A 111 5.51 -15.01 -13.09
C GLN A 111 5.00 -16.45 -13.23
N ALA A 112 3.97 -16.83 -12.46
CA ALA A 112 3.31 -18.11 -12.61
C ALA A 112 2.71 -18.26 -14.01
N MET A 113 2.05 -17.22 -14.52
CA MET A 113 1.52 -17.19 -15.88
C MET A 113 2.62 -17.31 -16.94
N GLU A 114 3.71 -16.54 -16.83
CA GLU A 114 4.83 -16.58 -17.78
C GLU A 114 5.44 -17.98 -17.87
N ARG A 115 5.75 -18.59 -16.72
CA ARG A 115 6.39 -19.91 -16.65
C ARG A 115 5.49 -21.00 -17.21
N GLU A 116 4.20 -21.00 -16.86
CA GLU A 116 3.27 -22.05 -17.29
C GLU A 116 2.75 -21.84 -18.72
N HIS A 117 2.62 -20.59 -19.19
CA HIS A 117 2.34 -20.31 -20.60
C HIS A 117 3.48 -20.76 -21.50
N LYS A 118 4.74 -20.47 -21.13
CA LYS A 118 5.92 -20.99 -21.85
C LYS A 118 5.92 -22.52 -21.88
N ARG A 119 5.62 -23.17 -20.74
CA ARG A 119 5.54 -24.63 -20.66
C ARG A 119 4.43 -25.21 -21.53
N LEU A 120 3.27 -24.55 -21.61
CA LEU A 120 2.17 -24.93 -22.50
C LEU A 120 2.62 -24.92 -23.97
N LEU A 121 3.26 -23.83 -24.42
CA LEU A 121 3.72 -23.70 -25.82
C LEU A 121 4.82 -24.73 -26.17
N GLU A 122 5.76 -24.96 -25.26
CA GLU A 122 6.91 -25.84 -25.52
C GLU A 122 6.59 -27.33 -25.34
N ARG A 123 5.67 -27.68 -24.44
CA ARG A 123 5.50 -29.07 -23.95
C ARG A 123 4.05 -29.55 -23.90
N GLY A 124 3.08 -28.72 -24.29
CA GLY A 124 1.66 -29.06 -24.31
C GLY A 124 0.96 -28.99 -22.96
N ALA A 125 -0.38 -28.99 -23.01
CA ALA A 125 -1.25 -28.73 -21.85
C ALA A 125 -1.09 -29.74 -20.70
N SER A 126 -0.75 -31.00 -21.00
CA SER A 126 -0.53 -32.05 -19.98
C SER A 126 0.68 -31.80 -19.08
N ARG A 127 1.50 -30.77 -19.36
CA ARG A 127 2.67 -30.41 -18.55
C ARG A 127 2.45 -29.19 -17.65
N ILE A 128 1.29 -28.53 -17.72
CA ILE A 128 0.97 -27.41 -16.84
C ILE A 128 1.04 -27.86 -15.38
N ASN A 129 1.66 -27.04 -14.53
CA ASN A 129 1.73 -27.30 -13.10
C ASN A 129 0.32 -27.35 -12.50
N PRO A 130 -0.06 -28.44 -11.79
CA PRO A 130 -1.39 -28.54 -11.17
C PRO A 130 -1.67 -27.44 -10.14
N LEU A 131 -0.62 -26.78 -9.62
CA LEU A 131 -0.74 -25.65 -8.70
C LEU A 131 -0.80 -24.28 -9.40
N LEU A 132 -0.86 -24.20 -10.73
CA LEU A 132 -0.91 -22.90 -11.43
C LEU A 132 -1.99 -21.97 -10.86
N VAL A 133 -3.24 -22.45 -10.79
CA VAL A 133 -4.37 -21.65 -10.31
C VAL A 133 -4.14 -21.10 -8.90
N PRO A 134 -3.85 -21.92 -7.86
CA PRO A 134 -3.60 -21.41 -6.51
C PRO A 134 -2.26 -20.68 -6.33
N LEU A 135 -1.34 -20.73 -7.29
CA LEU A 135 -0.13 -19.89 -7.28
C LEU A 135 -0.38 -18.51 -7.90
N MET A 136 -1.36 -18.40 -8.79
CA MET A 136 -1.52 -17.23 -9.65
C MET A 136 -2.56 -16.22 -9.16
N ILE A 137 -3.74 -16.69 -8.75
CA ILE A 137 -4.89 -15.82 -8.49
C ILE A 137 -4.65 -14.95 -7.25
N SER A 138 -4.99 -13.66 -7.35
CA SER A 138 -4.62 -12.64 -6.34
C SER A 138 -5.19 -12.92 -4.95
N ASN A 139 -6.35 -13.56 -4.84
CA ASN A 139 -6.96 -13.89 -3.55
C ASN A 139 -6.16 -14.91 -2.72
N MET A 140 -5.11 -15.52 -3.29
CA MET A 140 -4.23 -16.43 -2.56
C MET A 140 -3.37 -15.71 -1.53
N ALA A 141 -3.20 -14.38 -1.61
CA ALA A 141 -2.60 -13.62 -0.51
C ALA A 141 -3.44 -13.79 0.77
N CYS A 142 -4.72 -13.39 0.72
CA CYS A 142 -5.68 -13.59 1.80
C CYS A 142 -5.79 -15.07 2.22
N GLY A 143 -5.96 -15.99 1.26
CA GLY A 143 -6.10 -17.42 1.55
C GLY A 143 -4.90 -18.01 2.28
N ASN A 144 -3.67 -17.71 1.84
CA ASN A 144 -2.46 -18.22 2.50
C ASN A 144 -2.27 -17.60 3.89
N VAL A 145 -2.55 -16.31 4.07
CA VAL A 145 -2.52 -15.65 5.38
C VAL A 145 -3.51 -16.32 6.35
N SER A 146 -4.76 -16.53 5.91
CA SER A 146 -5.77 -17.24 6.72
C SER A 146 -5.36 -18.65 7.11
N ILE A 147 -4.80 -19.43 6.17
CA ILE A 147 -4.35 -20.80 6.43
C ILE A 147 -3.19 -20.83 7.43
N GLN A 148 -2.19 -19.95 7.25
CA GLN A 148 -1.00 -19.91 8.08
C GLN A 148 -1.30 -19.45 9.51
N LEU A 149 -2.27 -18.55 9.68
CA LEU A 149 -2.57 -17.92 10.97
C LEU A 149 -3.86 -18.47 11.63
N GLY A 150 -4.53 -19.43 11.00
CA GLY A 150 -5.74 -20.07 11.56
C GLY A 150 -6.98 -19.18 11.57
N LEU A 151 -7.08 -18.22 10.67
CA LEU A 151 -8.17 -17.23 10.60
C LEU A 151 -9.38 -17.84 9.88
N LYS A 152 -10.54 -17.89 10.54
CA LYS A 152 -11.75 -18.53 10.00
C LYS A 152 -12.94 -17.58 9.80
N GLY A 153 -12.78 -16.31 10.19
CA GLY A 153 -13.78 -15.28 9.96
C GLY A 153 -13.85 -14.87 8.49
N LYS A 154 -14.35 -13.66 8.24
CA LYS A 154 -14.45 -13.14 6.87
C LYS A 154 -13.10 -13.16 6.16
N SER A 155 -13.06 -13.76 4.97
CA SER A 155 -11.87 -13.88 4.14
C SER A 155 -12.20 -13.31 2.76
N LEU A 156 -11.74 -12.09 2.48
CA LEU A 156 -12.06 -11.36 1.25
C LEU A 156 -10.80 -10.80 0.58
N ASN A 157 -10.82 -10.83 -0.75
CA ASN A 157 -9.79 -10.25 -1.59
C ASN A 157 -10.38 -9.06 -2.34
N VAL A 158 -10.03 -7.85 -1.90
CA VAL A 158 -10.38 -6.62 -2.62
C VAL A 158 -9.28 -6.35 -3.64
N VAL A 159 -9.65 -6.14 -4.90
CA VAL A 159 -8.70 -5.92 -6.00
C VAL A 159 -9.14 -4.70 -6.79
N THR A 160 -8.37 -3.62 -6.63
CA THR A 160 -8.66 -2.31 -7.23
C THR A 160 -7.37 -1.61 -7.62
N ALA A 161 -6.51 -2.33 -8.33
CA ALA A 161 -5.19 -1.87 -8.77
C ALA A 161 -4.38 -1.25 -7.61
N CYS A 162 -3.90 -0.02 -7.77
CA CYS A 162 -3.08 0.73 -6.81
C CYS A 162 -3.80 1.02 -5.48
N ALA A 163 -5.13 1.02 -5.48
CA ALA A 163 -5.94 1.26 -4.28
C ALA A 163 -6.23 -0.01 -3.46
N THR A 164 -5.75 -1.18 -3.90
CA THR A 164 -6.04 -2.48 -3.30
C THR A 164 -5.75 -2.52 -1.79
N GLY A 165 -4.57 -2.10 -1.34
CA GLY A 165 -4.23 -2.11 0.08
C GLY A 165 -5.14 -1.20 0.91
N THR A 166 -5.38 0.03 0.43
CA THR A 166 -6.24 1.00 1.12
C THR A 166 -7.69 0.55 1.19
N HIS A 167 -8.26 0.04 0.09
CA HIS A 167 -9.60 -0.54 0.10
C HIS A 167 -9.70 -1.78 0.98
N SER A 168 -8.68 -2.62 1.00
CA SER A 168 -8.70 -3.81 1.86
C SER A 168 -8.75 -3.43 3.35
N ILE A 169 -8.00 -2.40 3.76
CA ILE A 169 -8.07 -1.82 5.12
C ILE A 169 -9.42 -1.13 5.35
N GLY A 170 -9.92 -0.35 4.39
CA GLY A 170 -11.22 0.33 4.49
C GLY A 170 -12.40 -0.63 4.64
N GLU A 171 -12.44 -1.71 3.85
CA GLU A 171 -13.50 -2.73 3.93
C GLU A 171 -13.40 -3.60 5.20
N ALA A 172 -12.18 -3.81 5.71
CA ALA A 172 -11.96 -4.41 7.01
C ALA A 172 -12.50 -3.50 8.14
N PHE A 173 -12.19 -2.20 8.07
CA PHE A 173 -12.73 -1.19 8.96
C PHE A 173 -14.27 -1.20 8.97
N ARG A 174 -14.91 -1.18 7.79
CA ARG A 174 -16.38 -1.31 7.67
C ARG A 174 -16.92 -2.56 8.35
N SER A 175 -16.28 -3.70 8.12
CA SER A 175 -16.71 -4.99 8.66
C SER A 175 -16.67 -5.02 10.19
N ILE A 176 -15.65 -4.41 10.81
CA ILE A 176 -15.58 -4.29 12.28
C ILE A 176 -16.58 -3.24 12.78
N GLN A 177 -16.73 -2.09 12.12
CA GLN A 177 -17.68 -1.03 12.50
C GLN A 177 -19.11 -1.53 12.65
N ILE A 178 -19.55 -2.43 11.76
CA ILE A 178 -20.89 -3.03 11.76
C ILE A 178 -21.00 -4.30 12.62
N GLY A 179 -19.89 -4.77 13.17
CA GLY A 179 -19.85 -5.87 14.13
C GLY A 179 -19.71 -7.28 13.53
N ASP A 180 -19.35 -7.40 12.25
CA ASP A 180 -19.19 -8.69 11.58
C ASP A 180 -17.91 -9.44 12.00
N ALA A 181 -16.91 -8.72 12.50
CA ALA A 181 -15.66 -9.27 13.04
C ALA A 181 -15.22 -8.45 14.26
N ASP A 182 -14.37 -9.04 15.10
CA ASP A 182 -13.70 -8.32 16.20
C ASP A 182 -12.25 -7.99 15.84
N VAL A 183 -11.59 -8.83 15.04
CA VAL A 183 -10.24 -8.62 14.51
C VAL A 183 -10.24 -8.88 13.01
N ILE A 184 -9.56 -8.05 12.23
CA ILE A 184 -9.26 -8.35 10.82
C ILE A 184 -7.80 -8.05 10.51
N VAL A 185 -7.11 -9.05 9.96
CA VAL A 185 -5.79 -8.92 9.34
C VAL A 185 -5.96 -8.29 7.95
N ALA A 186 -5.61 -7.01 7.78
CA ALA A 186 -5.93 -6.25 6.58
C ALA A 186 -4.69 -5.64 5.92
N GLY A 187 -4.66 -5.50 4.60
CA GLY A 187 -3.55 -4.84 3.92
C GLY A 187 -3.44 -5.20 2.45
N GLY A 188 -2.23 -5.14 1.91
CA GLY A 188 -1.97 -5.39 0.51
C GLY A 188 -0.57 -5.94 0.25
N THR A 189 -0.43 -6.67 -0.86
CA THR A 189 0.84 -7.20 -1.32
C THR A 189 0.95 -7.15 -2.84
N GLU A 190 2.18 -7.08 -3.35
CA GLU A 190 2.47 -7.24 -4.77
C GLU A 190 3.90 -7.77 -4.98
N ALA A 191 4.09 -8.54 -6.05
CA ALA A 191 5.40 -8.91 -6.56
C ALA A 191 5.37 -8.94 -8.09
N ALA A 192 5.22 -7.77 -8.73
CA ALA A 192 4.99 -7.68 -10.18
C ALA A 192 6.25 -7.38 -11.02
N ILE A 193 7.43 -7.33 -10.39
CA ILE A 193 8.70 -7.10 -11.09
C ILE A 193 9.09 -8.38 -11.86
N CYS A 194 8.59 -8.45 -13.10
CA CYS A 194 8.79 -9.54 -14.06
C CYS A 194 8.69 -8.99 -15.49
N PRO A 195 9.15 -9.74 -16.52
CA PRO A 195 9.10 -9.30 -17.91
C PRO A 195 7.75 -8.76 -18.36
N MET A 196 6.65 -9.49 -18.10
CA MET A 196 5.30 -9.07 -18.49
C MET A 196 4.80 -7.87 -17.69
N GLY A 197 5.12 -7.80 -16.40
CA GLY A 197 4.76 -6.66 -15.56
C GLY A 197 5.44 -5.39 -16.04
N VAL A 198 6.77 -5.41 -16.12
CA VAL A 198 7.56 -4.24 -16.55
C VAL A 198 7.27 -3.89 -18.01
N GLY A 199 7.13 -4.88 -18.90
CA GLY A 199 6.79 -4.69 -20.31
C GLY A 199 5.40 -4.08 -20.49
N GLY A 200 4.39 -4.59 -19.79
CA GLY A 200 3.01 -4.11 -19.85
C GLY A 200 2.89 -2.65 -19.41
N PHE A 201 3.43 -2.30 -18.24
CA PHE A 201 3.40 -0.91 -17.78
C PHE A 201 4.30 0.03 -18.62
N SER A 202 5.40 -0.47 -19.19
CA SER A 202 6.20 0.29 -20.16
C SER A 202 5.42 0.59 -21.44
N ALA A 203 4.61 -0.36 -21.92
CA ALA A 203 3.76 -0.18 -23.11
C ALA A 203 2.66 0.87 -22.88
N LEU A 204 2.19 1.00 -21.63
CA LEU A 204 1.28 2.07 -21.19
C LEU A 204 1.97 3.43 -20.99
N THR A 205 3.28 3.52 -21.20
CA THR A 205 4.09 4.72 -20.90
C THR A 205 3.98 5.19 -19.43
N ALA A 206 3.67 4.26 -18.52
CA ALA A 206 3.43 4.57 -17.12
C ALA A 206 4.71 4.52 -16.26
N LEU A 207 5.73 3.78 -16.72
CA LEU A 207 6.99 3.64 -16.02
C LEU A 207 7.97 4.76 -16.36
N SER A 208 8.71 5.20 -15.33
CA SER A 208 9.85 6.11 -15.47
C SER A 208 10.91 5.52 -16.41
N SER A 209 11.42 6.34 -17.33
CA SER A 209 12.57 6.01 -18.17
C SER A 209 13.90 6.50 -17.57
N ALA A 210 13.88 7.01 -16.34
CA ALA A 210 15.08 7.50 -15.66
C ALA A 210 16.08 6.36 -15.41
N THR A 211 17.37 6.67 -15.52
CA THR A 211 18.46 5.72 -15.31
C THR A 211 19.28 5.98 -14.04
N ASP A 212 19.04 7.09 -13.36
CA ASP A 212 19.67 7.42 -12.07
C ASP A 212 18.80 6.91 -10.91
N PRO A 213 19.25 5.89 -10.15
CA PRO A 213 18.50 5.38 -9.01
C PRO A 213 18.20 6.44 -7.94
N LYS A 214 19.03 7.48 -7.82
CA LYS A 214 18.83 8.56 -6.83
C LYS A 214 17.72 9.53 -7.21
N ARG A 215 17.27 9.53 -8.47
CA ARG A 215 16.33 10.51 -9.01
C ARG A 215 15.32 9.89 -10.00
N CYS A 216 14.99 8.62 -9.83
CA CYS A 216 14.08 7.91 -10.73
C CYS A 216 12.61 7.99 -10.31
N SER A 217 12.34 8.13 -9.01
CA SER A 217 11.02 8.38 -8.42
C SER A 217 11.07 9.73 -7.71
N ILE A 218 10.48 10.75 -8.33
CA ILE A 218 10.51 12.15 -7.85
C ILE A 218 9.10 12.75 -7.87
N PRO A 219 8.20 12.26 -7.00
CA PRO A 219 6.82 12.74 -6.94
C PRO A 219 6.74 14.27 -6.86
N PHE A 220 5.80 14.86 -7.58
CA PHE A 220 5.54 16.30 -7.69
C PHE A 220 6.66 17.13 -8.35
N ASP A 221 7.83 16.56 -8.67
CA ASP A 221 8.88 17.30 -9.36
C ASP A 221 8.48 17.56 -10.82
N LYS A 222 8.89 18.71 -11.35
CA LYS A 222 8.65 19.09 -12.75
C LYS A 222 9.29 18.14 -13.76
N ASN A 223 10.34 17.41 -13.36
CA ASN A 223 11.05 16.47 -14.23
C ASN A 223 10.61 15.01 -14.04
N ARG A 224 9.53 14.75 -13.27
CA ARG A 224 8.95 13.42 -13.12
C ARG A 224 8.57 12.84 -14.49
N SER A 225 8.72 11.54 -14.69
CA SER A 225 8.55 10.91 -16.02
C SER A 225 7.80 9.57 -15.99
N GLY A 226 7.15 9.25 -14.88
CA GLY A 226 6.49 7.97 -14.66
C GLY A 226 6.81 7.41 -13.28
N PHE A 227 6.09 6.36 -12.89
CA PHE A 227 6.36 5.70 -11.62
C PHE A 227 7.50 4.68 -11.75
N VAL A 228 8.19 4.40 -10.64
CA VAL A 228 9.17 3.29 -10.56
C VAL A 228 8.49 2.13 -9.85
N MET A 229 8.48 0.94 -10.45
CA MET A 229 7.79 -0.22 -9.87
C MET A 229 8.50 -0.69 -8.60
N GLY A 230 7.72 -0.95 -7.55
CA GLY A 230 8.19 -1.60 -6.33
C GLY A 230 7.43 -2.89 -6.05
N GLU A 231 7.89 -3.66 -5.07
CA GLU A 231 7.22 -4.87 -4.59
C GLU A 231 7.29 -5.01 -3.08
N GLY A 232 6.39 -5.82 -2.51
CA GLY A 232 6.36 -6.13 -1.08
C GLY A 232 4.97 -6.29 -0.50
N ALA A 233 4.84 -6.04 0.79
CA ALA A 233 3.59 -6.14 1.53
C ALA A 233 3.55 -5.18 2.72
N GLY A 234 2.36 -4.66 2.99
CA GLY A 234 2.01 -4.03 4.26
C GLY A 234 0.77 -4.71 4.82
N VAL A 235 0.78 -5.02 6.11
CA VAL A 235 -0.35 -5.63 6.81
C VAL A 235 -0.54 -4.95 8.16
N VAL A 236 -1.79 -4.68 8.51
CA VAL A 236 -2.20 -4.14 9.81
C VAL A 236 -3.24 -5.04 10.46
N ILE A 237 -3.27 -5.01 11.79
CA ILE A 237 -4.30 -5.66 12.60
C ILE A 237 -5.29 -4.57 12.99
N LEU A 238 -6.48 -4.62 12.39
CA LEU A 238 -7.61 -3.81 12.81
C LEU A 238 -8.42 -4.58 13.85
N GLU A 239 -8.84 -3.89 14.90
CA GLU A 239 -9.49 -4.51 16.04
C GLU A 239 -10.58 -3.62 16.63
N GLU A 240 -11.65 -4.23 17.11
CA GLU A 240 -12.69 -3.53 17.86
C GLU A 240 -12.12 -2.99 19.18
N LEU A 241 -12.38 -1.72 19.49
CA LEU A 241 -11.75 -1.05 20.63
C LEU A 241 -11.99 -1.78 21.97
N SER A 242 -13.21 -2.22 22.25
CA SER A 242 -13.54 -2.89 23.52
C SER A 242 -12.83 -4.24 23.63
N HIS A 243 -12.71 -4.96 22.52
CA HIS A 243 -11.92 -6.18 22.39
C HIS A 243 -10.43 -5.93 22.68
N ALA A 244 -9.84 -4.94 22.01
CA ALA A 244 -8.46 -4.52 22.22
C ALA A 244 -8.19 -4.14 23.70
N GLN A 245 -9.11 -3.38 24.30
CA GLN A 245 -9.03 -2.99 25.72
C GLN A 245 -9.16 -4.20 26.65
N ALA A 246 -10.08 -5.13 26.39
CA ALA A 246 -10.30 -6.31 27.23
C ALA A 246 -9.06 -7.20 27.33
N ARG A 247 -8.25 -7.29 26.26
CA ARG A 247 -6.98 -8.03 26.26
C ARG A 247 -5.75 -7.18 26.58
N ASN A 248 -5.92 -5.91 26.96
CA ASN A 248 -4.84 -4.95 27.22
C ASN A 248 -3.86 -4.79 26.04
N ALA A 249 -4.40 -4.73 24.82
CA ALA A 249 -3.62 -4.51 23.60
C ALA A 249 -2.92 -3.15 23.63
N ASN A 250 -1.72 -3.08 23.05
CA ASN A 250 -1.11 -1.81 22.69
C ASN A 250 -1.85 -1.23 21.48
N ILE A 251 -2.40 -0.03 21.62
CA ILE A 251 -3.14 0.64 20.54
C ILE A 251 -2.24 1.70 19.90
N LEU A 252 -1.97 1.52 18.61
CA LEU A 252 -1.04 2.35 17.83
C LEU A 252 -1.75 3.58 17.24
N ALA A 253 -2.98 3.39 16.75
CA ALA A 253 -3.79 4.44 16.17
C ALA A 253 -5.28 4.03 16.12
N GLU A 254 -6.14 4.92 15.64
CA GLU A 254 -7.55 4.65 15.34
C GLU A 254 -7.85 4.95 13.87
N VAL A 255 -8.57 4.06 13.18
CA VAL A 255 -9.13 4.37 11.86
C VAL A 255 -10.47 5.05 12.08
N VAL A 256 -10.60 6.30 11.61
CA VAL A 256 -11.75 7.15 11.92
C VAL A 256 -12.60 7.50 10.70
N GLY A 257 -12.09 7.28 9.49
CA GLY A 257 -12.86 7.52 8.27
C GLY A 257 -12.30 6.83 7.04
N TYR A 258 -13.18 6.46 6.12
CA TYR A 258 -12.84 5.82 4.85
C TYR A 258 -13.77 6.29 3.73
N GLY A 259 -13.19 6.96 2.75
CA GLY A 259 -13.86 7.37 1.51
C GLY A 259 -13.42 6.52 0.32
N CYS A 260 -14.39 6.12 -0.49
CA CYS A 260 -14.18 5.28 -1.68
C CYS A 260 -15.09 5.75 -2.80
N THR A 261 -14.53 6.13 -3.95
CA THR A 261 -15.29 6.61 -5.10
C THR A 261 -14.75 6.03 -6.40
N SER A 262 -15.48 6.28 -7.50
CA SER A 262 -15.00 5.98 -8.84
C SER A 262 -15.04 7.21 -9.74
N ASP A 263 -14.02 7.37 -10.57
CA ASP A 263 -13.96 8.45 -11.56
C ASP A 263 -15.00 8.26 -12.68
N ALA A 264 -15.34 7.01 -13.02
CA ALA A 264 -16.17 6.67 -14.19
C ALA A 264 -15.72 7.39 -15.49
N TYR A 265 -14.41 7.61 -15.64
CA TYR A 265 -13.82 8.46 -16.69
C TYR A 265 -13.02 7.66 -17.74
N HIS A 266 -11.88 7.09 -17.34
CA HIS A 266 -11.01 6.31 -18.22
C HIS A 266 -10.40 5.13 -17.46
N ILE A 267 -10.06 4.06 -18.19
CA ILE A 267 -9.52 2.82 -17.60
C ILE A 267 -8.12 2.97 -16.97
N THR A 268 -7.41 4.08 -17.23
CA THR A 268 -6.00 4.28 -16.83
C THR A 268 -5.69 5.74 -16.50
N SER A 269 -6.19 6.70 -17.28
CA SER A 269 -6.06 8.12 -16.96
C SER A 269 -7.00 8.52 -15.82
N PRO A 270 -6.51 9.22 -14.78
CA PRO A 270 -7.36 9.81 -13.76
C PRO A 270 -8.24 10.94 -14.34
N ALA A 271 -9.37 11.23 -13.70
CA ALA A 271 -10.21 12.37 -14.05
C ALA A 271 -9.43 13.70 -13.89
N GLU A 272 -9.40 14.52 -14.95
CA GLU A 272 -8.53 15.72 -15.04
C GLU A 272 -8.85 16.81 -14.03
N ASP A 273 -10.10 16.85 -13.56
CA ASP A 273 -10.60 17.82 -12.59
C ASP A 273 -10.48 17.33 -11.13
N GLY A 274 -9.90 16.14 -10.93
CA GLY A 274 -9.64 15.52 -9.62
C GLY A 274 -10.88 15.22 -8.78
N GLU A 275 -12.07 15.14 -9.39
CA GLU A 275 -13.34 15.13 -8.63
C GLU A 275 -13.55 13.87 -7.80
N GLY A 276 -13.28 12.70 -8.37
CA GLY A 276 -13.41 11.42 -7.65
C GLY A 276 -12.48 11.36 -6.44
N ALA A 277 -11.21 11.72 -6.62
CA ALA A 277 -10.22 11.82 -5.55
C ALA A 277 -10.61 12.85 -4.48
N ALA A 278 -11.09 14.03 -4.87
CA ALA A 278 -11.54 15.07 -3.93
C ALA A 278 -12.73 14.60 -3.08
N ARG A 279 -13.67 13.87 -3.68
CA ARG A 279 -14.78 13.26 -2.95
C ARG A 279 -14.32 12.16 -2.01
N ALA A 280 -13.41 11.27 -2.42
CA ALA A 280 -12.87 10.23 -1.54
C ALA A 280 -12.22 10.85 -0.29
N MET A 281 -11.41 11.90 -0.44
CA MET A 281 -10.83 12.63 0.70
C MET A 281 -11.91 13.29 1.57
N SER A 282 -12.88 13.96 0.95
CA SER A 282 -13.96 14.66 1.67
C SER A 282 -14.85 13.69 2.46
N ASP A 283 -15.17 12.53 1.89
CA ASP A 283 -16.00 11.49 2.52
C ASP A 283 -15.28 10.86 3.71
N ALA A 284 -13.97 10.61 3.61
CA ALA A 284 -13.16 10.11 4.72
C ALA A 284 -13.14 11.10 5.90
N VAL A 285 -12.95 12.39 5.62
CA VAL A 285 -12.96 13.45 6.65
C VAL A 285 -14.36 13.64 7.24
N ALA A 286 -15.39 13.61 6.40
CA ALA A 286 -16.78 13.73 6.85
C ALA A 286 -17.21 12.57 7.74
N GLU A 287 -16.79 11.33 7.43
CA GLU A 287 -17.07 10.17 8.29
C GLU A 287 -16.42 10.31 9.68
N ALA A 288 -15.20 10.82 9.74
CA ALA A 288 -14.52 11.05 11.00
C ALA A 288 -15.14 12.19 11.83
N ASN A 289 -16.04 12.98 11.22
CA ASN A 289 -16.76 14.08 11.84
C ASN A 289 -15.80 15.09 12.50
N ILE A 290 -14.75 15.46 11.78
CA ILE A 290 -13.77 16.49 12.17
C ILE A 290 -13.91 17.73 11.28
N ASP A 291 -13.45 18.88 11.77
CA ASP A 291 -13.29 20.05 10.91
C ASP A 291 -12.14 19.80 9.92
N LYS A 292 -12.33 20.21 8.65
CA LYS A 292 -11.30 20.04 7.61
C LYS A 292 -9.96 20.67 8.00
N THR A 293 -9.99 21.73 8.80
CA THR A 293 -8.80 22.44 9.28
C THR A 293 -7.98 21.64 10.30
N GLU A 294 -8.55 20.59 10.92
CA GLU A 294 -7.83 19.68 11.82
C GLU A 294 -6.90 18.72 11.06
N LEU A 295 -7.15 18.47 9.76
CA LEU A 295 -6.26 17.67 8.93
C LEU A 295 -5.08 18.52 8.48
N THR A 296 -3.88 18.22 8.97
CA THR A 296 -2.65 18.96 8.61
C THR A 296 -1.65 18.14 7.83
N TYR A 297 -1.89 16.84 7.62
CA TYR A 297 -0.97 15.95 6.93
C TYR A 297 -1.67 14.97 5.97
N ILE A 298 -1.15 14.87 4.75
CA ILE A 298 -1.56 13.90 3.73
C ILE A 298 -0.34 13.10 3.26
N ASN A 299 -0.40 11.78 3.39
CA ASN A 299 0.44 10.88 2.61
C ASN A 299 -0.21 10.68 1.24
N ALA A 300 0.30 11.37 0.24
CA ALA A 300 -0.28 11.38 -1.09
C ALA A 300 -0.14 10.04 -1.83
N HIS A 301 -0.95 9.86 -2.87
CA HIS A 301 -0.71 8.82 -3.84
C HIS A 301 0.59 9.08 -4.61
N GLY A 302 0.88 10.32 -5.02
CA GLY A 302 2.18 10.83 -5.46
C GLY A 302 3.05 9.82 -6.21
N THR A 303 2.62 9.41 -7.40
CA THR A 303 3.23 8.31 -8.17
C THR A 303 4.41 8.74 -9.03
N SER A 304 4.77 10.03 -9.07
CA SER A 304 5.80 10.55 -9.98
C SER A 304 5.38 10.47 -11.46
N THR A 305 4.07 10.41 -11.73
CA THR A 305 3.52 10.52 -13.09
C THR A 305 2.98 11.93 -13.33
N HIS A 306 3.02 12.41 -14.58
CA HIS A 306 2.55 13.76 -14.90
C HIS A 306 1.09 13.99 -14.48
N HIS A 307 0.21 13.07 -14.85
CA HIS A 307 -1.23 13.21 -14.62
C HIS A 307 -1.61 13.03 -13.16
N ASN A 308 -1.10 11.99 -12.48
CA ASN A 308 -1.47 11.75 -11.09
C ASN A 308 -1.10 12.92 -10.20
N ASP A 309 0.16 13.33 -10.20
CA ASP A 309 0.66 14.28 -9.21
C ASP A 309 -0.03 15.65 -9.40
N LEU A 310 -0.27 16.05 -10.65
CA LEU A 310 -1.02 17.26 -10.98
C LEU A 310 -2.49 17.16 -10.55
N PHE A 311 -3.18 16.07 -10.89
CA PHE A 311 -4.61 15.94 -10.61
C PHE A 311 -4.90 15.65 -9.14
N GLU A 312 -3.96 15.01 -8.43
CA GLU A 312 -4.00 14.88 -6.98
C GLU A 312 -3.83 16.24 -6.30
N THR A 313 -2.90 17.09 -6.75
CA THR A 313 -2.82 18.49 -6.26
C THR A 313 -4.14 19.24 -6.46
N ARG A 314 -4.74 19.14 -7.65
CA ARG A 314 -6.06 19.73 -7.93
C ARG A 314 -7.13 19.18 -7.00
N ALA A 315 -7.14 17.86 -6.78
CA ALA A 315 -8.09 17.20 -5.90
C ALA A 315 -7.95 17.67 -4.44
N ILE A 316 -6.72 17.85 -3.95
CA ILE A 316 -6.45 18.35 -2.60
C ILE A 316 -6.98 19.80 -2.47
N LYS A 317 -6.66 20.67 -3.44
CA LYS A 317 -7.22 22.04 -3.48
C LYS A 317 -8.75 22.03 -3.51
N LYS A 318 -9.36 21.13 -4.29
CA LYS A 318 -10.82 21.01 -4.41
C LYS A 318 -11.47 20.51 -3.12
N ALA A 319 -10.85 19.57 -2.41
CA ALA A 319 -11.35 19.01 -1.16
C ALA A 319 -11.22 19.97 0.02
N PHE A 320 -10.12 20.72 0.09
CA PHE A 320 -9.73 21.51 1.28
C PHE A 320 -9.76 23.03 1.08
N GLY A 321 -9.94 23.53 -0.14
CA GLY A 321 -9.96 24.96 -0.44
C GLY A 321 -8.65 25.65 -0.01
N GLU A 322 -8.76 26.83 0.59
CA GLU A 322 -7.62 27.58 1.14
C GLU A 322 -6.79 26.78 2.16
N HIS A 323 -7.44 25.86 2.89
CA HIS A 323 -6.73 25.04 3.88
C HIS A 323 -5.72 24.08 3.24
N ALA A 324 -5.86 23.75 1.95
CA ALA A 324 -4.89 22.91 1.23
C ALA A 324 -3.45 23.42 1.36
N TYR A 325 -3.25 24.73 1.41
CA TYR A 325 -1.92 25.36 1.54
C TYR A 325 -1.31 25.22 2.93
N ASN A 326 -2.10 24.85 3.93
CA ASN A 326 -1.63 24.56 5.30
C ASN A 326 -1.33 23.08 5.53
N ILE A 327 -1.66 22.21 4.57
CA ILE A 327 -1.45 20.76 4.67
C ILE A 327 -0.04 20.41 4.21
N ARG A 328 0.65 19.58 5.00
CA ARG A 328 1.93 18.97 4.64
C ARG A 328 1.65 17.73 3.80
N ILE A 329 2.30 17.61 2.66
CA ILE A 329 2.06 16.54 1.71
C ILE A 329 3.38 15.85 1.42
N ASN A 330 3.46 14.54 1.58
CA ASN A 330 4.62 13.78 1.12
C ASN A 330 4.18 12.59 0.26
N SER A 331 5.15 11.89 -0.33
CA SER A 331 4.90 10.59 -0.97
C SER A 331 5.99 9.59 -0.56
N THR A 332 5.61 8.56 0.20
CA THR A 332 6.52 7.45 0.56
C THR A 332 7.04 6.72 -0.69
N LYS A 333 6.36 6.81 -1.83
CA LYS A 333 6.79 6.21 -3.11
C LYS A 333 8.08 6.82 -3.64
N SER A 334 8.49 7.98 -3.15
CA SER A 334 9.84 8.54 -3.37
C SER A 334 10.97 7.64 -2.81
N MET A 335 10.66 6.74 -1.88
CA MET A 335 11.64 5.84 -1.24
C MET A 335 11.44 4.38 -1.64
N VAL A 336 10.20 3.90 -1.67
CA VAL A 336 9.87 2.48 -1.91
C VAL A 336 9.40 2.18 -3.34
N GLY A 337 9.29 3.20 -4.18
CA GLY A 337 8.62 3.08 -5.48
C GLY A 337 7.11 2.87 -5.34
N HIS A 338 6.47 2.63 -6.46
CA HIS A 338 5.06 2.29 -6.48
C HIS A 338 4.86 0.78 -6.34
N MET A 339 4.54 0.34 -5.12
CA MET A 339 4.30 -1.07 -4.78
C MET A 339 2.91 -1.58 -5.19
N LEU A 340 2.27 -0.94 -6.17
CA LEU A 340 0.97 -1.31 -6.75
C LEU A 340 -0.07 -1.67 -5.67
N GLY A 341 -0.56 -2.90 -5.62
CA GLY A 341 -1.57 -3.31 -4.65
C GLY A 341 -1.11 -3.26 -3.18
N ALA A 342 0.19 -3.27 -2.91
CA ALA A 342 0.75 -3.15 -1.56
C ALA A 342 0.90 -1.70 -1.07
N ALA A 343 0.92 -0.73 -2.00
CA ALA A 343 1.31 0.65 -1.72
C ALA A 343 0.51 1.27 -0.57
N GLY A 344 -0.81 1.23 -0.68
CA GLY A 344 -1.71 1.83 0.32
C GLY A 344 -1.54 1.27 1.74
N ALA A 345 -1.17 -0.01 1.88
CA ALA A 345 -0.98 -0.60 3.20
C ALA A 345 0.37 -0.22 3.82
N VAL A 346 1.43 -0.13 3.03
CA VAL A 346 2.74 0.38 3.49
C VAL A 346 2.64 1.87 3.85
N GLU A 347 1.91 2.64 3.04
CA GLU A 347 1.65 4.06 3.28
C GLU A 347 0.81 4.31 4.54
N PHE A 348 -0.18 3.44 4.80
CA PHE A 348 -0.92 3.45 6.06
C PHE A 348 0.01 3.24 7.27
N ILE A 349 0.93 2.26 7.19
CA ILE A 349 1.92 1.99 8.24
C ILE A 349 2.83 3.22 8.46
N THR A 350 3.28 3.86 7.37
CA THR A 350 4.02 5.13 7.45
C THR A 350 3.23 6.18 8.23
N CYS A 351 1.95 6.42 7.88
CA CYS A 351 1.12 7.39 8.57
C CYS A 351 0.96 7.09 10.08
N VAL A 352 0.80 5.82 10.47
CA VAL A 352 0.74 5.45 11.90
C VAL A 352 2.05 5.80 12.60
N LYS A 353 3.20 5.44 12.01
CA LYS A 353 4.52 5.75 12.57
C LYS A 353 4.78 7.26 12.69
N GLU A 354 4.35 8.02 11.70
CA GLU A 354 4.46 9.47 11.67
C GLU A 354 3.60 10.13 12.77
N LEU A 355 2.38 9.65 13.00
CA LEU A 355 1.50 10.08 14.10
C LEU A 355 2.09 9.75 15.48
N GLU A 356 2.67 8.56 15.64
CA GLU A 356 3.32 8.14 16.90
C GLU A 356 4.49 9.06 17.25
N GLU A 357 5.37 9.34 16.28
CA GLU A 357 6.64 10.03 16.51
C GLU A 357 6.60 11.54 16.27
N GLY A 358 5.49 12.09 15.75
CA GLY A 358 5.39 13.51 15.40
C GLY A 358 6.44 13.89 14.36
N TYR A 359 6.56 13.09 13.32
CA TYR A 359 7.57 13.18 12.27
C TYR A 359 6.87 13.06 10.92
N ILE A 360 7.20 13.92 9.95
CA ILE A 360 6.74 13.81 8.56
C ILE A 360 7.98 13.71 7.67
N HIS A 361 8.10 12.60 6.95
CA HIS A 361 9.22 12.34 6.06
C HIS A 361 9.17 13.28 4.83
N PRO A 362 10.32 13.68 4.26
CA PRO A 362 10.33 14.47 3.05
C PRO A 362 9.93 13.64 1.82
N THR A 363 9.49 14.29 0.75
CA THR A 363 9.43 13.67 -0.57
C THR A 363 10.85 13.61 -1.15
N VAL A 364 11.51 12.46 -1.05
CA VAL A 364 12.94 12.33 -1.39
C VAL A 364 13.17 12.62 -2.87
N GLY A 365 14.13 13.49 -3.17
CA GLY A 365 14.53 13.83 -4.52
C GLY A 365 13.66 14.90 -5.21
N PHE A 366 12.61 15.38 -4.55
CA PHE A 366 11.87 16.56 -5.00
C PHE A 366 12.74 17.81 -4.92
N LEU A 367 12.84 18.58 -6.01
CA LEU A 367 13.55 19.87 -6.02
C LEU A 367 12.63 21.03 -6.34
N GLU A 368 11.81 20.88 -7.37
CA GLU A 368 11.00 21.98 -7.89
C GLU A 368 9.74 21.44 -8.56
N ALA A 369 8.59 22.02 -8.20
CA ALA A 369 7.31 21.70 -8.80
C ALA A 369 7.02 22.57 -10.03
N GLU A 370 5.99 22.20 -10.79
CA GLU A 370 5.40 23.05 -11.83
C GLU A 370 4.53 24.14 -11.18
N GLU A 371 4.24 25.24 -11.91
CA GLU A 371 3.54 26.42 -11.36
C GLU A 371 2.18 26.09 -10.73
N GLU A 372 1.40 25.17 -11.32
CA GLU A 372 0.10 24.76 -10.78
C GLU A 372 0.21 23.88 -9.52
N MET A 373 1.35 23.22 -9.37
CA MET A 373 1.69 22.38 -8.23
C MET A 373 2.40 23.22 -7.16
N ASP A 374 1.63 24.00 -6.41
CA ASP A 374 2.09 25.04 -5.48
C ASP A 374 1.80 24.71 -3.99
N LEU A 375 1.51 23.45 -3.67
CA LEU A 375 1.29 23.01 -2.28
C LEU A 375 2.61 22.65 -1.57
N ASN A 376 2.55 22.42 -0.25
CA ASN A 376 3.72 22.05 0.54
C ASN A 376 4.02 20.55 0.43
N TYR A 377 4.89 20.17 -0.52
CA TYR A 377 5.30 18.77 -0.76
C TYR A 377 6.44 18.26 0.15
N VAL A 378 6.73 18.97 1.24
CA VAL A 378 7.78 18.64 2.22
C VAL A 378 9.14 18.37 1.53
N PRO A 379 9.76 19.42 0.93
CA PRO A 379 11.00 19.28 0.17
C PRO A 379 12.21 18.98 1.06
N ASP A 380 12.83 17.80 0.89
CA ASP A 380 14.12 17.31 1.43
C ASP A 380 14.43 17.44 2.94
N THR A 381 13.65 18.22 3.69
CA THR A 381 13.77 18.42 5.14
C THR A 381 12.54 17.82 5.81
N GLU A 382 12.77 16.87 6.71
CA GLU A 382 11.69 16.32 7.52
C GLU A 382 11.03 17.40 8.38
N ILE A 383 9.77 17.22 8.72
CA ILE A 383 9.07 18.07 9.68
C ILE A 383 8.93 17.31 10.99
N ARG A 384 9.21 17.98 12.11
CA ARG A 384 9.02 17.44 13.46
C ARG A 384 7.98 18.27 14.19
N GLU A 385 6.73 17.83 14.11
CA GLU A 385 5.60 18.45 14.78
C GLU A 385 4.59 17.37 15.20
N SER A 386 3.89 17.58 16.32
CA SER A 386 2.79 16.69 16.69
C SER A 386 1.55 17.08 15.90
N PHE A 387 0.86 16.09 15.36
CA PHE A 387 -0.42 16.23 14.67
C PHE A 387 -1.31 15.04 15.02
N ASP A 388 -2.62 15.22 14.83
CA ASP A 388 -3.62 14.27 15.32
C ASP A 388 -4.22 13.39 14.23
N TYR A 389 -4.13 13.82 12.97
CA TYR A 389 -4.77 13.15 11.84
C TYR A 389 -3.83 13.04 10.65
N ALA A 390 -3.81 11.86 10.04
CA ALA A 390 -3.10 11.57 8.80
C ALA A 390 -4.09 10.99 7.79
N LEU A 391 -4.14 11.57 6.59
CA LEU A 391 -4.91 11.01 5.48
C LEU A 391 -3.98 10.31 4.50
N SER A 392 -4.25 9.05 4.18
CA SER A 392 -3.49 8.29 3.18
C SER A 392 -4.33 8.10 1.91
N ASN A 393 -3.78 8.50 0.76
CA ASN A 393 -4.46 8.49 -0.53
C ASN A 393 -3.98 7.36 -1.44
N SER A 394 -4.91 6.77 -2.18
CA SER A 394 -4.62 5.84 -3.27
C SER A 394 -5.59 6.00 -4.43
N PHE A 395 -5.09 6.51 -5.56
CA PHE A 395 -5.88 6.82 -6.75
C PHE A 395 -5.42 5.93 -7.91
N GLY A 396 -6.00 4.74 -7.98
CA GLY A 396 -5.53 3.67 -8.86
C GLY A 396 -6.15 3.67 -10.25
N PHE A 397 -5.44 3.00 -11.17
CA PHE A 397 -5.98 2.65 -12.50
C PHE A 397 -7.35 1.99 -12.40
N GLY A 398 -8.20 2.20 -13.42
CA GLY A 398 -9.62 1.87 -13.38
C GLY A 398 -10.48 2.97 -12.74
N GLY A 399 -9.87 4.07 -12.29
CA GLY A 399 -10.57 5.16 -11.62
C GLY A 399 -11.04 4.76 -10.23
N HIS A 400 -10.22 4.03 -9.48
CA HIS A 400 -10.52 3.60 -8.11
C HIS A 400 -9.87 4.56 -7.12
N ASN A 401 -10.68 5.36 -6.41
CA ASN A 401 -10.17 6.33 -5.47
C ASN A 401 -10.46 5.92 -4.03
N ALA A 402 -9.41 5.85 -3.22
CA ALA A 402 -9.49 5.52 -1.81
C ALA A 402 -8.75 6.57 -0.99
N SER A 403 -9.39 7.05 0.08
CA SER A 403 -8.74 7.84 1.12
C SER A 403 -9.11 7.29 2.48
N ILE A 404 -8.12 7.06 3.33
CA ILE A 404 -8.32 6.54 4.70
C ILE A 404 -7.74 7.51 5.71
N LEU A 405 -8.53 7.84 6.73
CA LEU A 405 -8.15 8.79 7.77
C LEU A 405 -7.79 8.05 9.06
N ILE A 406 -6.57 8.30 9.53
CA ILE A 406 -6.00 7.72 10.73
C ILE A 406 -5.89 8.82 11.78
N LYS A 407 -6.28 8.50 13.02
CA LYS A 407 -6.19 9.37 14.17
C LYS A 407 -5.17 8.83 15.17
N LYS A 408 -4.38 9.73 15.76
CA LYS A 408 -3.54 9.41 16.92
C LYS A 408 -4.41 8.95 18.10
N TYR A 409 -4.14 7.75 18.61
CA TYR A 409 -4.86 7.24 19.78
C TYR A 409 -4.38 7.92 21.07
N ARG A 410 -5.31 8.17 22.00
CA ARG A 410 -5.07 8.87 23.27
C ARG A 410 -5.76 8.16 24.43
#